data_AF-A0A521XX72-F1
#
_entry.id   AF-A0A521XX72-F1
#
_cell.length_a   1.000
_cell.length_b   1.000
_cell.length_c   1.000
_cell.angle_alpha   90.00
_cell.angle_beta   90.00
_cell.angle_gamma   90.00
#
_symmetry.space_group_name_H-M   'P 1'
#
loop_
_entity.id
_entity.type
_entity.pdbx_description
1 polymer ?
#
loop_
_entity_poly.entity_id
_entity_poly.type
_entity_poly.pdbx_seq_one_letter_code
_entity_poly.pdbx_strand_id
1 'polypeptide(L)'
;MSTTLSTLLKAKSLVSIRRRDVDDYGIQGFLVGLSEGLLAVEYVYDFQIDGIMVLRRSDITEVKQTGTDKFQERLLKKEGIRPGMQEPMPLELSGWKAVIQQISQHYPLTGC
;
A
#
# COMPACT_ATOMS: atom_id res chain seq x y z
N MET A 1 -16.48 1.16 -8.26
CA MET A 1 -15.08 0.81 -7.89
C MET A 1 -14.75 0.97 -6.41
N SER A 2 -15.44 1.82 -5.62
CA SER A 2 -15.14 2.02 -4.18
C SER A 2 -15.31 0.77 -3.29
N THR A 3 -16.38 0.00 -3.47
CA THR A 3 -16.73 -1.15 -2.61
C THR A 3 -15.69 -2.27 -2.61
N THR A 4 -15.01 -2.48 -3.75
CA THR A 4 -14.00 -3.54 -3.89
C THR A 4 -12.71 -3.21 -3.15
N LEU A 5 -12.21 -1.97 -3.26
CA LEU A 5 -11.00 -1.54 -2.57
C LEU A 5 -11.17 -1.48 -1.06
N SER A 6 -12.32 -1.00 -0.58
CA SER A 6 -12.64 -0.99 0.85
C SER A 6 -12.69 -2.42 1.43
N THR A 7 -13.16 -3.39 0.64
CA THR A 7 -13.15 -4.80 1.03
C THR A 7 -11.72 -5.36 1.10
N LEU A 8 -10.91 -5.08 0.08
CA LEU A 8 -9.50 -5.49 0.04
C LEU A 8 -8.68 -4.86 1.17
N LEU A 9 -8.98 -3.60 1.53
CA LEU A 9 -8.37 -2.87 2.63
C LEU A 9 -8.73 -3.50 3.98
N LYS A 10 -10.01 -3.82 4.20
CA LYS A 10 -10.45 -4.53 5.42
C LYS A 10 -9.82 -5.90 5.55
N ALA A 11 -9.70 -6.62 4.44
CA ALA A 11 -9.02 -7.92 4.39
C ALA A 11 -7.49 -7.79 4.52
N LYS A 12 -6.94 -6.57 4.42
CA LYS A 12 -5.51 -6.25 4.37
C LYS A 12 -4.78 -7.14 3.37
N SER A 13 -5.44 -7.40 2.23
CA SER A 13 -4.99 -8.29 1.18
C SER A 13 -3.74 -7.78 0.48
N LEU A 14 -2.87 -8.70 0.03
CA LEU A 14 -1.85 -8.36 -0.96
C LEU A 14 -2.54 -8.11 -2.30
N VAL A 15 -2.22 -6.99 -2.94
CA VAL A 15 -2.78 -6.61 -4.24
C VAL A 15 -1.67 -6.24 -5.21
N SER A 16 -1.98 -6.45 -6.50
CA SER A 16 -1.22 -5.90 -7.61
C SER A 16 -1.91 -4.63 -8.12
N ILE A 17 -1.15 -3.55 -8.25
CA ILE A 17 -1.57 -2.22 -8.71
C ILE A 17 -0.84 -1.90 -10.02
N ARG A 18 -1.56 -1.33 -10.99
CA ARG A 18 -1.00 -0.89 -12.28
C ARG A 18 -1.35 0.57 -12.54
N ARG A 19 -0.38 1.32 -13.06
CA ARG A 19 -0.51 2.72 -13.47
C ARG A 19 -0.06 2.87 -14.92
N ARG A 20 -0.71 2.18 -15.87
CA ARG A 20 -0.23 2.04 -17.26
C ARG A 20 0.06 3.36 -17.97
N ASP A 21 -0.58 4.45 -17.56
CA ASP A 21 -0.36 5.79 -18.12
C ASP A 21 0.85 6.53 -17.50
N VAL A 22 1.50 5.94 -16.49
CA VAL A 22 2.64 6.48 -15.73
C VAL A 22 3.84 5.53 -15.78
N ASP A 23 3.64 4.25 -15.43
CA ASP A 23 4.63 3.18 -15.51
C ASP A 23 4.00 1.82 -15.86
N ASP A 24 4.75 1.01 -16.61
CA ASP A 24 4.34 -0.36 -16.95
C ASP A 24 4.65 -1.36 -15.82
N TYR A 25 5.52 -0.97 -14.88
CA TYR A 25 5.90 -1.81 -13.76
C TYR A 25 4.75 -1.98 -12.76
N GLY A 26 4.52 -3.22 -12.35
CA GLY A 26 3.49 -3.53 -11.38
C GLY A 26 3.96 -3.21 -9.97
N ILE A 27 3.10 -2.61 -9.18
CA ILE A 27 3.34 -2.40 -7.75
C ILE A 27 2.60 -3.51 -7.01
N GLN A 28 3.32 -4.27 -6.18
CA GLN A 28 2.69 -5.16 -5.20
C GLN A 28 2.74 -4.52 -3.83
N GLY A 29 1.65 -4.63 -3.09
CA GLY A 29 1.61 -4.11 -1.74
C GLY A 29 0.36 -4.51 -0.99
N PHE A 30 0.43 -4.42 0.34
CA PHE A 30 -0.74 -4.59 1.17
C PHE A 30 -1.46 -3.26 1.34
N LEU A 31 -2.78 -3.24 1.12
CA LEU A 31 -3.55 -2.03 1.35
C LEU A 31 -3.54 -1.64 2.83
N VAL A 32 -3.23 -0.38 3.12
CA VAL A 32 -3.20 0.16 4.49
C VAL A 32 -4.01 1.44 4.67
N GLY A 33 -4.33 2.15 3.60
CA GLY A 33 -5.21 3.33 3.67
C GLY A 33 -5.82 3.71 2.33
N LEU A 34 -6.96 4.39 2.38
CA LEU A 34 -7.69 4.86 1.20
C LEU A 34 -8.42 6.17 1.50
N SER A 35 -8.36 7.13 0.58
CA SER A 35 -9.23 8.31 0.51
C SER A 35 -9.80 8.50 -0.89
N GLU A 36 -10.50 9.59 -1.17
CA GLU A 36 -10.95 9.90 -2.54
C GLU A 36 -9.79 10.06 -3.53
N GLY A 37 -8.71 10.71 -3.12
CA GLY A 37 -7.59 11.05 -4.01
C GLY A 37 -6.36 10.16 -3.88
N LEU A 38 -6.16 9.49 -2.74
CA LEU A 38 -4.92 8.77 -2.42
C LEU A 38 -5.18 7.33 -1.98
N LEU A 39 -4.22 6.45 -2.27
CA LEU A 39 -4.15 5.06 -1.81
C LEU A 39 -2.80 4.87 -1.13
N ALA A 40 -2.78 4.26 0.05
CA ALA A 40 -1.55 3.90 0.74
C ALA A 40 -1.40 2.38 0.80
N VAL A 41 -0.19 1.90 0.51
CA VAL A 41 0.19 0.49 0.61
C VAL A 41 1.49 0.32 1.40
N GLU A 42 1.61 -0.78 2.11
CA GLU A 42 2.91 -1.33 2.47
C GLU A 42 3.48 -1.96 1.21
N TYR A 43 4.52 -1.35 0.66
CA TYR A 43 5.12 -1.80 -0.60
C TYR A 43 5.84 -3.12 -0.37
N VAL A 44 5.66 -4.06 -1.30
CA VAL A 44 6.34 -5.36 -1.29
C VAL A 44 7.33 -5.40 -2.43
N TYR A 45 8.60 -5.59 -2.10
CA TYR A 45 9.69 -5.75 -3.05
C TYR A 45 10.59 -6.90 -2.62
N ASP A 46 10.90 -7.80 -3.56
CA ASP A 46 11.74 -8.98 -3.33
C ASP A 46 11.37 -9.78 -2.06
N PHE A 47 10.07 -10.05 -1.90
CA PHE A 47 9.48 -10.72 -0.73
C PHE A 47 9.68 -10.01 0.62
N GLN A 48 10.06 -8.73 0.64
CA GLN A 48 10.19 -7.92 1.86
C GLN A 48 9.20 -6.75 1.85
N ILE A 49 8.91 -6.20 3.05
CA ILE A 49 8.19 -4.93 3.17
C ILE A 49 9.19 -3.79 3.00
N ASP A 50 8.97 -2.95 1.98
CA ASP A 50 9.82 -1.82 1.63
C ASP A 50 9.08 -0.50 1.91
N GLY A 51 8.66 -0.35 3.17
CA GLY A 51 8.03 0.86 3.68
C GLY A 51 6.63 1.15 3.13
N ILE A 52 6.20 2.40 3.32
CA ILE A 52 4.89 2.90 2.90
C ILE A 52 5.03 3.61 1.56
N MET A 53 4.20 3.23 0.60
CA MET A 53 4.05 3.91 -0.67
C MET A 53 2.65 4.53 -0.78
N VAL A 54 2.60 5.83 -1.05
CA VAL A 54 1.36 6.56 -1.29
C VAL A 54 1.23 6.85 -2.78
N LEU A 55 0.06 6.56 -3.34
CA LEU A 55 -0.23 6.66 -4.78
C LEU A 55 -1.44 7.56 -5.00
N ARG A 56 -1.38 8.39 -6.05
CA ARG A 56 -2.54 9.15 -6.52
C ARG A 56 -3.51 8.21 -7.24
N ARG A 57 -4.79 8.20 -6.83
CA ARG A 57 -5.79 7.28 -7.37
C ARG A 57 -6.17 7.54 -8.81
N SER A 58 -6.10 8.79 -9.28
CA SER A 58 -6.36 9.13 -10.68
C SER A 58 -5.37 8.48 -11.64
N ASP A 59 -4.19 8.10 -11.13
CA ASP A 59 -3.11 7.55 -11.93
C ASP A 59 -3.15 6.01 -11.90
N ILE A 60 -4.06 5.42 -11.11
CA ILE A 60 -4.23 3.96 -10.98
C ILE A 60 -5.23 3.48 -12.03
N THR A 61 -4.73 2.67 -12.94
CA THR A 61 -5.51 2.07 -14.03
C THR A 61 -6.15 0.73 -13.64
N GLU A 62 -5.55 -0.02 -12.70
CA GLU A 62 -6.04 -1.32 -12.26
C GLU A 62 -5.55 -1.65 -10.85
N VAL A 63 -6.44 -2.26 -10.05
CA VAL A 63 -6.08 -2.93 -8.79
C VAL A 63 -6.74 -4.30 -8.79
N LYS A 64 -5.95 -5.35 -8.55
CA LYS A 64 -6.47 -6.72 -8.52
C LYS A 64 -5.75 -7.59 -7.49
N GLN A 65 -6.42 -8.64 -7.08
CA GLN A 65 -5.83 -9.74 -6.34
C GLN A 65 -5.94 -11.02 -7.20
N THR A 66 -4.81 -11.48 -7.71
CA THR A 66 -4.70 -12.68 -8.54
C THR A 66 -4.43 -13.92 -7.69
N GLY A 67 -4.45 -15.10 -8.32
CA GLY A 67 -4.03 -16.35 -7.67
C GLY A 67 -2.56 -16.30 -7.21
N THR A 68 -1.70 -15.64 -7.99
CA THR A 68 -0.29 -15.41 -7.64
C THR A 68 -0.17 -14.53 -6.40
N ASP A 69 -0.92 -13.43 -6.32
CA ASP A 69 -0.92 -12.55 -5.14
C ASP A 69 -1.35 -13.31 -3.88
N LYS A 70 -2.40 -14.14 -3.98
CA LYS A 70 -2.86 -14.97 -2.85
C LYS A 70 -1.83 -16.02 -2.43
N PHE A 71 -1.09 -16.58 -3.38
CA PHE A 71 -0.03 -17.55 -3.09
C PHE A 71 1.16 -16.87 -2.40
N GLN A 72 1.62 -15.74 -2.93
CA GLN A 72 2.69 -14.93 -2.36
C GLN A 72 2.32 -14.41 -0.97
N GLU A 73 1.09 -13.93 -0.78
CA GLU A 73 0.59 -13.52 0.54
C GLU A 73 0.70 -14.64 1.57
N ARG A 74 0.38 -15.90 1.19
CA ARG A 74 0.54 -17.05 2.08
C ARG A 74 2.01 -17.35 2.38
N LEU A 75 2.91 -17.18 1.41
CA LEU A 75 4.35 -17.35 1.62
C LEU A 75 4.88 -16.30 2.60
N LEU A 76 4.61 -15.01 2.34
CA LEU A 76 5.02 -13.91 3.21
C LEU A 76 4.57 -14.14 4.66
N LYS A 77 3.30 -14.53 4.87
CA LYS A 77 2.78 -14.85 6.20
C LYS A 77 3.48 -16.03 6.86
N LYS A 78 3.86 -17.06 6.10
CA LYS A 78 4.59 -18.23 6.63
C LYS A 78 6.01 -17.87 7.05
N GLU A 79 6.68 -17.01 6.29
CA GLU A 79 8.03 -16.52 6.59
C GLU A 79 8.07 -15.51 7.75
N GLY A 80 6.93 -15.23 8.39
CA GLY A 80 6.85 -14.21 9.42
C GLY A 80 7.14 -12.82 8.86
N ILE A 81 6.80 -12.58 7.59
CA ILE A 81 6.81 -11.27 6.97
C ILE A 81 5.38 -10.74 7.06
N ARG A 82 5.24 -9.66 7.83
CA ARG A 82 3.96 -9.12 8.34
C ARG A 82 3.19 -9.97 9.37
N PRO A 83 3.80 -10.60 10.39
CA PRO A 83 3.11 -11.36 11.42
C PRO A 83 2.61 -10.42 12.52
N GLY A 84 1.35 -10.54 12.92
CA GLY A 84 0.81 -9.86 14.12
C GLY A 84 0.47 -8.38 13.98
N MET A 85 0.55 -7.79 12.77
CA MET A 85 0.08 -6.45 12.41
C MET A 85 0.26 -5.39 13.50
N GLN A 86 1.45 -4.76 13.54
CA GLN A 86 1.47 -3.35 13.91
C GLN A 86 0.43 -2.66 13.04
N GLU A 87 -0.60 -2.07 13.63
CA GLU A 87 -1.52 -1.26 12.85
C GLU A 87 -0.67 -0.20 12.16
N PRO A 88 -0.65 -0.17 10.82
CA PRO A 88 0.08 0.88 10.12
C PRO A 88 -0.46 2.18 10.66
N MET A 89 0.45 3.12 10.97
CA MET A 89 0.11 4.45 11.46
C MET A 89 -1.11 4.95 10.68
N PRO A 90 -2.19 5.42 11.35
CA PRO A 90 -3.36 5.92 10.65
C PRO A 90 -2.94 7.08 9.75
N LEU A 91 -2.80 6.84 8.44
CA LEU A 91 -2.37 7.86 7.50
C LEU A 91 -3.53 8.80 7.22
N GLU A 92 -3.29 10.09 7.44
CA GLU A 92 -4.16 11.15 6.97
C GLU A 92 -3.94 11.27 5.46
N LEU A 93 -4.94 10.79 4.69
CA LEU A 93 -4.89 10.72 3.23
C LEU A 93 -5.77 11.79 2.56
N SER A 94 -6.10 12.89 3.25
CA SER A 94 -6.94 13.96 2.66
C SER A 94 -6.21 14.71 1.54
N GLY A 95 -4.87 14.70 1.56
CA GLY A 95 -4.03 15.21 0.49
C GLY A 95 -2.54 15.11 0.79
N TRP A 96 -1.71 15.35 -0.23
CA TRP A 96 -0.25 15.22 -0.14
C TRP A 96 0.38 16.04 0.98
N LYS A 97 -0.13 17.26 1.23
CA LYS A 97 0.36 18.12 2.30
C LYS A 97 0.25 17.44 3.66
N ALA A 98 -0.92 16.89 3.97
CA ALA A 98 -1.19 16.25 5.25
C ALA A 98 -0.38 14.94 5.40
N VAL A 99 -0.31 14.13 4.34
CA VAL A 99 0.56 12.94 4.29
C VAL A 99 2.01 13.30 4.61
N ILE A 100 2.60 14.24 3.89
CA ILE A 100 4.00 14.63 4.05
C ILE A 100 4.24 15.21 5.45
N GLN A 101 3.35 16.08 5.93
CA GLN A 101 3.44 16.64 7.28
C GLN A 101 3.44 15.53 8.34
N GLN A 102 2.51 14.59 8.24
CA GLN A 102 2.40 13.49 9.18
C GLN A 102 3.64 12.58 9.16
N ILE A 103 4.11 12.20 7.96
CA ILE A 103 5.31 11.37 7.80
C ILE A 103 6.53 12.10 8.37
N SER A 104 6.69 13.39 8.12
CA SER A 104 7.84 14.18 8.61
C SER A 104 7.90 14.30 10.14
N GLN A 105 6.74 14.29 10.81
CA GLN A 105 6.65 14.31 12.27
C GLN A 105 6.98 12.94 12.87
N HIS A 106 6.56 11.86 12.20
CA HIS A 106 6.75 10.50 12.67
C HIS A 106 8.15 9.94 12.38
N TYR A 107 8.71 10.34 11.24
CA TYR A 107 10.05 10.00 10.78
C TYR A 107 10.85 11.28 10.52
N PRO A 108 11.30 11.99 11.57
CA PRO A 108 12.08 13.19 11.39
C PRO A 108 13.39 12.82 10.70
N LEU A 109 13.74 13.59 9.65
CA LEU A 109 15.04 13.50 9.00
C LEU A 109 16.08 14.14 9.93
N THR A 110 16.46 13.45 10.99
CA THR A 110 17.56 13.88 11.86
C THR A 110 18.88 13.40 11.27
N GLY A 111 19.68 14.32 10.74
CA GLY A 111 21.07 14.07 10.35
C GLY A 111 21.41 14.32 8.88
N CYS A 112 21.15 15.53 8.39
CA CYS A 112 21.96 16.12 7.33
C CYS A 112 22.85 17.21 7.92
#